data_AF-A0A959FFT1-F1
#
_entry.id   AF-A0A959FFT1-F1
#
_cell.length_a   1.000
_cell.length_b   1.000
_cell.length_c   1.000
_cell.angle_alpha   90.00
_cell.angle_beta   90.00
_cell.angle_gamma   90.00
#
_symmetry.space_group_name_H-M   'P 1'
#
loop_
_entity.id
_entity.type
_entity.pdbx_description
1 polymer ?
#
loop_
_entity_poly.entity_id
_entity_poly.type
_entity_poly.pdbx_seq_one_letter_code
_entity_poly.pdbx_strand_id
1 'polypeptide(L)'
;MNRKEFLTGAGLAGLGLALPGSKTLLNAPVSKAKVNDSCVLIPSETAGPFPLDLTENPYYFRQDVRESQPGVLLNLKLKILGVNNCQPMENVRVNIWHCTNEGVYSGYNNQQNPGDANSKYLRGYQFTDVHGEVEFITVFPGWYNGRIAHIHFQVHVSSNYSAVSQLTFN
;
A
#
# COMPACT_ATOMS: atom_id res chain seq x y z
N MET A 1 -12.85 34.33 13.59
CA MET A 1 -13.76 34.14 14.75
C MET A 1 -14.64 32.93 14.44
N ASN A 2 -14.17 31.73 14.78
CA ASN A 2 -14.50 30.95 15.98
C ASN A 2 -15.89 30.29 15.93
N ARG A 3 -15.90 29.03 15.49
CA ARG A 3 -17.01 28.08 15.63
C ARG A 3 -17.05 27.58 17.08
N LYS A 4 -17.74 28.32 17.94
CA LYS A 4 -18.25 27.84 19.22
C LYS A 4 -19.76 28.06 19.21
N GLU A 5 -20.49 27.16 19.86
CA GLU A 5 -21.96 27.09 19.97
C GLU A 5 -22.65 26.18 18.95
N PHE A 6 -22.46 24.88 19.13
CA PHE A 6 -23.56 23.93 18.93
C PHE A 6 -23.35 22.79 19.90
N LEU A 7 -23.83 22.92 21.13
CA LEU A 7 -24.21 21.83 22.04
C LEU A 7 -24.88 22.47 23.29
N THR A 8 -26.12 22.90 23.13
CA THR A 8 -27.04 23.19 24.25
C THR A 8 -28.05 22.06 24.29
N GLY A 9 -27.93 21.18 25.29
CA GLY A 9 -28.80 20.01 25.42
C GLY A 9 -28.82 19.48 26.85
N ALA A 10 -29.81 19.96 27.61
CA ALA A 10 -30.48 19.35 28.75
C ALA A 10 -29.64 18.81 29.92
N GLY A 11 -29.71 19.52 31.05
CA GLY A 11 -29.37 18.98 32.37
C GLY A 11 -30.49 18.13 32.96
N LEU A 12 -30.10 17.11 33.71
CA LEU A 12 -30.90 16.50 34.78
C LEU A 12 -29.97 16.25 35.97
N ALA A 13 -30.42 16.70 37.14
CA ALA A 13 -29.72 16.65 38.41
C ALA A 13 -29.61 15.22 38.94
N GLY A 14 -28.40 14.83 39.38
CA GLY A 14 -28.15 13.61 40.14
C GLY A 14 -27.40 13.96 41.43
N LEU A 15 -28.09 13.88 42.56
CA LEU A 15 -27.52 13.88 43.91
C LEU A 15 -26.84 12.54 44.17
N GLY A 16 -25.59 12.52 44.65
CA GLY A 16 -24.98 11.27 45.12
C GLY A 16 -23.50 11.31 45.47
N LEU A 17 -23.24 11.43 46.79
CA LEU A 17 -22.11 10.88 47.57
C LEU A 17 -20.67 11.37 47.30
N ALA A 18 -20.13 12.02 48.33
CA ALA A 18 -18.71 12.33 48.51
C ALA A 18 -17.89 11.06 48.83
N LEU A 19 -16.77 10.89 48.15
CA LEU A 19 -15.66 10.00 48.53
C LEU A 19 -14.35 10.80 48.48
N PRO A 20 -13.52 10.82 49.54
CA PRO A 20 -12.19 11.41 49.49
C PRO A 20 -11.19 10.34 49.01
N GLY A 21 -10.42 10.62 47.95
CA GLY A 21 -9.41 9.68 47.47
C GLY A 21 -8.61 10.18 46.27
N SER A 22 -7.65 11.06 46.51
CA SER A 22 -6.62 11.44 45.54
C SER A 22 -5.72 10.25 45.20
N LYS A 23 -5.62 9.84 43.92
CA LYS A 23 -4.41 9.23 43.32
C LYS A 23 -4.29 9.56 41.82
N THR A 24 -3.47 10.57 41.56
CA THR A 24 -2.44 10.63 40.52
C THR A 24 -2.85 10.32 39.07
N LEU A 25 -3.00 11.39 38.27
CA LEU A 25 -2.85 11.32 36.81
C LEU A 25 -1.43 10.81 36.50
N LEU A 26 -1.31 9.57 36.04
CA LEU A 26 -0.07 9.06 35.48
C LEU A 26 0.13 9.73 34.11
N ASN A 27 0.81 10.88 34.12
CA ASN A 27 1.43 11.43 32.92
C ASN A 27 2.62 10.51 32.59
N ALA A 28 2.34 9.38 31.94
CA ALA A 28 3.39 8.56 31.37
C ALA A 28 4.12 9.41 30.32
N PRO A 29 5.45 9.59 30.42
CA PRO A 29 6.17 10.21 29.32
C PRO A 29 5.99 9.30 28.10
N VAL A 30 5.27 9.78 27.09
CA VAL A 30 5.36 9.22 25.75
C VAL A 30 6.82 9.41 25.36
N SER A 31 7.61 8.35 25.52
CA SER A 31 8.95 8.30 24.94
C SER A 31 8.77 8.56 23.45
N LYS A 32 9.12 9.77 22.99
CA LYS A 32 9.39 10.01 21.58
C LYS A 32 10.49 9.04 21.22
N ALA A 33 10.09 7.95 20.55
CA ALA A 33 11.03 7.03 19.95
C ALA A 33 11.98 7.90 19.12
N LYS A 34 13.26 7.81 19.44
CA LYS A 34 14.30 8.52 18.70
C LYS A 34 14.39 7.81 17.35
N VAL A 35 13.65 8.32 16.37
CA VAL A 35 13.73 7.84 14.99
C VAL A 35 15.14 8.19 14.52
N ASN A 36 15.94 7.18 14.18
CA ASN A 36 17.18 7.41 13.45
C ASN A 36 16.77 7.86 12.04
N ASP A 37 16.85 9.17 11.84
CA ASP A 37 16.02 9.95 10.91
C ASP A 37 16.66 10.07 9.52
N SER A 38 16.95 8.94 8.87
CA SER A 38 17.29 8.98 7.45
C SER A 38 16.64 7.82 6.71
N CYS A 39 15.41 8.06 6.26
CA CYS A 39 14.80 7.26 5.22
C CYS A 39 15.53 7.55 3.92
N VAL A 40 15.94 6.49 3.24
CA VAL A 40 16.60 6.60 1.95
C VAL A 40 15.55 6.41 0.87
N LEU A 41 15.59 7.26 -0.15
CA LEU A 41 14.72 7.10 -1.31
C LEU A 41 15.06 5.78 -2.01
N ILE A 42 14.04 4.96 -2.25
CA ILE A 42 14.19 3.78 -3.08
C ILE A 42 14.60 4.19 -4.51
N PRO A 43 15.47 3.41 -5.19
CA PRO A 43 15.82 3.70 -6.57
C PRO A 43 14.58 3.59 -7.46
N SER A 44 14.44 4.53 -8.39
CA SER A 44 13.42 4.44 -9.44
C SER A 44 13.87 3.50 -10.54
N GLU A 45 12.95 2.69 -11.06
CA GLU A 45 13.17 1.83 -12.23
C GLU A 45 12.16 2.16 -13.33
N THR A 46 12.39 1.64 -14.53
CA THR A 46 11.40 1.73 -15.60
C THR A 46 10.18 0.84 -15.30
N ALA A 47 9.02 1.20 -15.87
CA ALA A 47 7.81 0.37 -15.79
C ALA A 47 7.92 -0.96 -16.56
N GLY A 48 9.04 -1.18 -17.25
CA GLY A 48 9.25 -2.34 -18.09
C GLY A 48 8.33 -2.36 -19.31
N PRO A 49 8.34 -3.48 -20.06
CA PRO A 49 7.61 -3.59 -21.32
C PRO A 49 6.11 -3.87 -21.17
N PHE A 50 5.64 -4.24 -19.98
CA PHE A 50 4.25 -4.70 -19.76
C PHE A 50 3.42 -3.92 -18.70
N PRO A 51 3.44 -2.57 -18.66
CA PRO A 51 2.59 -1.78 -17.77
C PRO A 51 1.18 -1.54 -18.35
N LEU A 52 0.14 -1.77 -17.54
CA LEU A 52 -1.23 -1.35 -17.87
C LEU A 52 -1.62 -0.13 -17.04
N ASP A 53 -2.40 0.77 -17.63
CA ASP A 53 -3.12 1.77 -16.83
C ASP A 53 -4.29 1.10 -16.10
N LEU A 54 -4.20 1.07 -14.78
CA LEU A 54 -5.20 0.46 -13.91
C LEU A 54 -6.24 1.49 -13.43
N THR A 55 -6.18 2.75 -13.89
CA THR A 55 -6.98 3.86 -13.35
C THR A 55 -8.45 3.76 -13.72
N GLU A 56 -8.74 3.43 -14.97
CA GLU A 56 -10.10 3.44 -15.52
C GLU A 56 -10.91 2.18 -15.15
N ASN A 57 -10.25 1.11 -14.68
CA ASN A 57 -10.91 -0.15 -14.41
C ASN A 57 -10.92 -0.49 -12.91
N PRO A 58 -12.05 -0.30 -12.20
CA PRO A 58 -12.13 -0.55 -10.76
C PRO A 58 -11.98 -2.03 -10.40
N TYR A 59 -12.03 -2.95 -11.37
CA TYR A 59 -11.74 -4.37 -11.14
C TYR A 59 -10.34 -4.59 -10.53
N TYR A 60 -9.38 -3.72 -10.85
CA TYR A 60 -8.03 -3.82 -10.29
C TYR A 60 -7.95 -3.36 -8.82
N PHE A 61 -9.00 -2.77 -8.25
CA PHE A 61 -9.08 -2.47 -6.83
C PHE A 61 -9.42 -3.74 -6.05
N ARG A 62 -8.41 -4.58 -5.82
CA ARG A 62 -8.55 -5.86 -5.13
C ARG A 62 -7.26 -6.22 -4.39
N GLN A 63 -7.42 -6.86 -3.25
CA GLN A 63 -6.29 -7.37 -2.45
C GLN A 63 -5.77 -8.69 -3.02
N ASP A 64 -6.65 -9.62 -3.39
CA ASP A 64 -6.28 -10.87 -4.06
C ASP A 64 -6.19 -10.65 -5.57
N VAL A 65 -4.96 -10.72 -6.09
CA VAL A 65 -4.68 -10.53 -7.52
C VAL A 65 -4.40 -11.84 -8.25
N ARG A 66 -4.42 -12.99 -7.56
CA ARG A 66 -3.99 -14.28 -8.12
C ARG A 66 -4.89 -14.77 -9.25
N GLU A 67 -6.20 -14.52 -9.13
CA GLU A 67 -7.22 -15.22 -9.91
C GLU A 67 -6.98 -16.73 -9.84
N SER A 68 -6.81 -17.40 -10.99
CA SER A 68 -6.54 -18.83 -11.08
C SER A 68 -5.05 -19.15 -11.31
N GLN A 69 -4.14 -18.18 -11.14
CA GLN A 69 -2.73 -18.41 -11.43
C GLN A 69 -2.09 -19.37 -10.41
N PRO A 70 -1.41 -20.43 -10.88
CA PRO A 70 -0.69 -21.34 -10.01
C PRO A 70 0.57 -20.67 -9.44
N GLY A 71 1.12 -21.24 -8.38
CA GLY A 71 2.39 -20.80 -7.81
C GLY A 71 2.41 -20.84 -6.29
N VAL A 72 3.54 -20.42 -5.72
CA VAL A 72 3.72 -20.31 -4.27
C VAL A 72 2.98 -19.06 -3.78
N LEU A 73 2.08 -19.21 -2.81
CA LEU A 73 1.36 -18.08 -2.23
C LEU A 73 2.32 -17.06 -1.61
N LEU A 74 2.11 -15.78 -1.93
CA LEU A 74 2.87 -14.66 -1.39
C LEU A 74 1.89 -13.60 -0.86
N ASN A 75 1.94 -13.35 0.46
CA ASN A 75 1.30 -12.19 1.06
C ASN A 75 2.29 -11.02 1.02
N LEU A 76 2.11 -10.13 0.05
CA LEU A 76 2.98 -8.98 -0.16
C LEU A 76 2.44 -7.79 0.62
N LYS A 77 3.18 -7.35 1.63
CA LYS A 77 2.93 -6.08 2.34
C LYS A 77 3.96 -5.04 1.95
N LEU A 78 3.52 -3.85 1.56
CA LEU A 78 4.38 -2.70 1.25
C LEU A 78 4.06 -1.56 2.20
N LYS A 79 5.10 -0.90 2.74
CA LYS A 79 4.98 0.27 3.61
C LYS A 79 5.56 1.49 2.92
N ILE A 80 4.75 2.52 2.76
CA ILE A 80 5.11 3.77 2.09
C ILE A 80 5.41 4.83 3.15
N LEU A 81 6.64 5.33 3.12
CA LEU A 81 7.14 6.38 4.01
C LEU A 81 7.54 7.61 3.21
N GLY A 82 7.31 8.79 3.79
CA GLY A 82 7.84 10.04 3.26
C GLY A 82 9.36 10.11 3.45
N VAL A 83 10.12 10.39 2.39
CA VAL A 83 11.60 10.45 2.47
C VAL A 83 12.10 11.56 3.40
N ASN A 84 11.37 12.69 3.48
CA ASN A 84 11.78 13.86 4.26
C ASN A 84 11.52 13.74 5.77
N ASN A 85 10.56 12.90 6.19
CA ASN A 85 10.07 12.85 7.58
C ASN A 85 10.00 11.43 8.15
N CYS A 86 10.29 10.41 7.35
CA CYS A 86 10.17 9.00 7.72
C CYS A 86 8.80 8.57 8.24
N GLN A 87 7.75 9.36 7.97
CA GLN A 87 6.42 9.06 8.47
C GLN A 87 5.62 8.26 7.43
N PRO A 88 4.73 7.36 7.89
CA PRO A 88 3.76 6.71 7.04
C PRO A 88 2.95 7.69 6.18
N MET A 89 2.72 7.31 4.93
CA MET A 89 1.87 8.06 4.02
C MET A 89 0.54 7.32 3.85
N GLU A 90 -0.54 7.85 4.42
CA GLU A 90 -1.90 7.32 4.28
C GLU A 90 -2.54 7.74 2.95
N ASN A 91 -3.47 6.91 2.44
CA ASN A 91 -4.27 7.16 1.25
C ASN A 91 -3.45 7.40 -0.03
N VAL A 92 -2.29 6.75 -0.11
CA VAL A 92 -1.43 6.71 -1.30
C VAL A 92 -1.78 5.46 -2.11
N ARG A 93 -2.05 5.63 -3.40
CA ARG A 93 -2.33 4.50 -4.28
C ARG A 93 -1.03 3.78 -4.64
N VAL A 94 -1.02 2.47 -4.45
CA VAL A 94 0.06 1.57 -4.83
C VAL A 94 -0.47 0.56 -5.83
N ASN A 95 0.05 0.58 -7.04
CA ASN A 95 -0.22 -0.44 -8.05
C ASN A 95 0.89 -1.50 -8.00
N ILE A 96 0.54 -2.76 -8.24
CA ILE A 96 1.50 -3.85 -8.49
C ILE A 96 1.19 -4.57 -9.79
N TRP A 97 2.24 -5.09 -10.44
CA TRP A 97 2.11 -6.06 -11.52
C TRP A 97 3.32 -6.98 -11.61
N HIS A 98 3.11 -8.23 -11.99
CA HIS A 98 4.19 -9.17 -12.27
C HIS A 98 3.75 -10.30 -13.22
N CYS A 99 4.72 -11.11 -13.63
CA CYS A 99 4.48 -12.29 -14.45
C CYS A 99 4.01 -13.50 -13.62
N THR A 100 3.44 -14.49 -14.29
CA THR A 100 3.21 -15.84 -13.74
C THR A 100 4.54 -16.50 -13.36
N ASN A 101 4.47 -17.67 -12.73
CA ASN A 101 5.62 -18.53 -12.45
C ASN A 101 6.36 -18.99 -13.73
N GLU A 102 5.72 -18.94 -14.91
CA GLU A 102 6.32 -19.20 -16.22
C GLU A 102 6.82 -17.94 -16.96
N GLY A 103 6.71 -16.76 -16.35
CA GLY A 103 7.24 -15.52 -16.95
C GLY A 103 6.29 -14.81 -17.92
N VAL A 104 4.99 -15.14 -17.90
CA VAL A 104 3.97 -14.50 -18.76
C VAL A 104 3.21 -13.40 -18.02
N TYR A 105 2.98 -12.26 -18.65
CA TYR A 105 2.16 -11.17 -18.14
C TYR A 105 0.74 -11.20 -18.70
N SER A 106 -0.23 -10.87 -17.85
CA SER A 106 -1.62 -10.62 -18.26
C SER A 106 -1.77 -9.34 -19.07
N GLY A 107 -2.80 -9.26 -19.91
CA GLY A 107 -3.14 -8.05 -20.68
C GLY A 107 -2.31 -7.83 -21.94
N TYR A 108 -1.46 -8.79 -22.32
CA TYR A 108 -0.64 -8.73 -23.53
C TYR A 108 -0.67 -10.07 -24.27
N ASN A 109 -0.69 -9.97 -25.60
CA ASN A 109 -0.47 -11.10 -26.49
C ASN A 109 0.41 -10.63 -27.65
N ASN A 110 1.70 -10.91 -27.58
CA ASN A 110 2.69 -10.61 -28.61
C ASN A 110 3.83 -11.65 -28.59
N GLN A 111 4.80 -11.51 -29.50
CA GLN A 111 5.89 -12.49 -29.64
C GLN A 111 6.74 -12.62 -28.37
N GLN A 112 6.92 -11.55 -27.60
CA GLN A 112 7.71 -11.52 -26.37
C GLN A 112 6.89 -11.93 -25.13
N ASN A 113 5.56 -11.87 -25.22
CA ASN A 113 4.62 -12.23 -24.17
C ASN A 113 3.41 -12.95 -24.79
N PRO A 114 3.49 -14.28 -25.01
CA PRO A 114 2.43 -15.07 -25.63
C PRO A 114 1.30 -15.38 -24.62
N GLY A 115 0.80 -14.35 -23.94
CA GLY A 115 -0.29 -14.43 -22.98
C GLY A 115 -1.65 -14.16 -23.60
N ASP A 116 -2.61 -13.81 -22.76
CA ASP A 116 -3.95 -13.40 -23.15
C ASP A 116 -4.13 -11.89 -22.93
N ALA A 117 -4.44 -11.16 -24.01
CA ALA A 117 -4.67 -9.71 -23.98
C ALA A 117 -5.88 -9.29 -23.13
N ASN A 118 -6.82 -10.19 -22.84
CA ASN A 118 -8.00 -9.90 -22.03
C ASN A 118 -7.86 -10.29 -20.56
N SER A 119 -6.79 -11.01 -20.21
CA SER A 119 -6.53 -11.47 -18.84
C SER A 119 -6.08 -10.33 -17.93
N LYS A 120 -6.32 -10.47 -16.61
CA LYS A 120 -6.09 -9.40 -15.62
C LYS A 120 -5.32 -9.85 -14.38
N TYR A 121 -4.99 -11.13 -14.28
CA TYR A 121 -4.30 -11.72 -13.14
C TYR A 121 -2.99 -11.02 -12.80
N LEU A 122 -2.56 -11.12 -11.54
CA LEU A 122 -1.29 -10.63 -11.02
C LEU A 122 -1.08 -9.14 -11.22
N ARG A 123 -2.20 -8.40 -11.30
CA ARG A 123 -2.28 -6.95 -11.37
C ARG A 123 -3.37 -6.47 -10.41
N GLY A 124 -3.06 -5.40 -9.69
CA GLY A 124 -4.00 -4.77 -8.78
C GLY A 124 -3.44 -3.49 -8.20
N TYR A 125 -4.30 -2.77 -7.49
CA TYR A 125 -3.90 -1.62 -6.69
C TYR A 125 -4.65 -1.57 -5.38
N GLN A 126 -4.04 -0.93 -4.39
CA GLN A 126 -4.59 -0.65 -3.08
C GLN A 126 -4.24 0.78 -2.66
N PHE A 127 -4.91 1.29 -1.65
CA PHE A 127 -4.57 2.55 -0.98
C PHE A 127 -3.98 2.24 0.38
N THR A 128 -2.91 2.94 0.74
CA THR A 128 -2.27 2.77 2.05
C THR A 128 -3.20 3.15 3.20
N ASP A 129 -3.15 2.39 4.28
CA ASP A 129 -3.87 2.69 5.51
C ASP A 129 -3.19 3.79 6.36
N VAL A 130 -3.70 4.04 7.57
CA VAL A 130 -3.14 5.00 8.55
C VAL A 130 -1.70 4.68 8.96
N HIS A 131 -1.24 3.45 8.74
CA HIS A 131 0.12 2.99 8.99
C HIS A 131 1.00 3.04 7.74
N GLY A 132 0.48 3.54 6.62
CA GLY A 132 1.18 3.64 5.35
C GLY A 132 1.30 2.29 4.65
N GLU A 133 0.46 1.31 4.99
CA GLU A 133 0.60 -0.07 4.53
C GLU A 133 -0.46 -0.45 3.50
N VAL A 134 -0.04 -1.20 2.47
CA VAL A 134 -0.93 -1.95 1.57
C VAL A 134 -0.58 -3.43 1.65
N GLU A 135 -1.56 -4.28 1.41
CA GLU A 135 -1.38 -5.71 1.34
C GLU A 135 -1.93 -6.25 0.01
N PHE A 136 -1.29 -7.27 -0.53
CA PHE A 136 -1.75 -8.03 -1.69
C PHE A 136 -1.57 -9.52 -1.42
N ILE A 137 -2.56 -10.30 -1.82
CA ILE A 137 -2.46 -11.76 -1.90
C ILE A 137 -2.13 -12.08 -3.35
N THR A 138 -0.93 -12.61 -3.59
CA THR A 138 -0.43 -12.95 -4.93
C THR A 138 0.31 -14.29 -4.94
N VAL A 139 0.98 -14.63 -6.05
CA VAL A 139 1.93 -15.74 -6.13
C VAL A 139 3.35 -15.23 -6.36
N PHE A 140 4.35 -15.99 -5.93
CA PHE A 140 5.75 -15.69 -6.21
C PHE A 140 5.99 -15.63 -7.73
N PRO A 141 6.61 -14.56 -8.27
CA PRO A 141 6.78 -14.40 -9.70
C PRO A 141 7.81 -15.35 -10.28
N GLY A 142 7.62 -15.73 -11.54
CA GLY A 142 8.65 -16.40 -12.32
C GLY A 142 9.74 -15.44 -12.78
N TRP A 143 10.55 -15.92 -13.73
CA TRP A 143 11.52 -15.13 -14.47
C TRP A 143 11.21 -15.22 -15.96
N TYR A 144 11.77 -14.30 -16.75
CA TYR A 144 11.70 -14.35 -18.22
C TYR A 144 13.03 -13.87 -18.80
N ASN A 145 13.26 -14.13 -20.09
CA ASN A 145 14.56 -13.91 -20.71
C ASN A 145 15.11 -12.49 -20.43
N GLY A 146 16.32 -12.44 -19.87
CA GLY A 146 17.01 -11.20 -19.54
C GLY A 146 16.61 -10.55 -18.22
N ARG A 147 15.72 -11.16 -17.41
CA ARG A 147 15.21 -10.58 -16.16
C ARG A 147 15.13 -11.62 -15.04
N ILE A 148 15.56 -11.22 -13.85
CA ILE A 148 15.39 -12.00 -12.60
C ILE A 148 13.93 -11.98 -12.14
N ALA A 149 13.55 -12.81 -11.17
CA ALA A 149 12.22 -12.74 -10.56
C ALA A 149 11.99 -11.37 -9.88
N HIS A 150 10.88 -10.71 -10.21
CA HIS A 150 10.57 -9.38 -9.68
C HIS A 150 9.06 -9.12 -9.67
N ILE A 151 8.65 -8.20 -8.78
CA ILE A 151 7.32 -7.57 -8.82
C ILE A 151 7.52 -6.08 -9.06
N HIS A 152 6.84 -5.54 -10.06
CA HIS A 152 6.80 -4.10 -10.26
C HIS A 152 5.82 -3.45 -9.29
N PHE A 153 6.13 -2.23 -8.89
CA PHE A 153 5.18 -1.38 -8.19
C PHE A 153 5.24 0.06 -8.68
N GLN A 154 4.12 0.76 -8.57
CA GLN A 154 4.00 2.18 -8.86
C GLN A 154 3.23 2.86 -7.74
N VAL A 155 3.85 3.87 -7.13
CA VAL A 155 3.29 4.64 -6.01
C VAL A 155 2.88 6.00 -6.53
N HIS A 156 1.58 6.31 -6.47
CA HIS A 156 1.01 7.59 -6.90
C HIS A 156 0.90 8.54 -5.72
N VAL A 157 1.81 9.50 -5.61
CA VAL A 157 1.86 10.47 -4.49
C VAL A 157 0.93 11.66 -4.75
N SER A 158 0.57 11.91 -6.00
CA SER A 158 -0.47 12.86 -6.41
C SER A 158 -1.03 12.46 -7.78
N SER A 159 -2.01 13.20 -8.30
CA SER A 159 -2.53 12.99 -9.66
C SER A 159 -1.47 13.15 -10.76
N ASN A 160 -0.39 13.89 -10.49
CA ASN A 160 0.65 14.22 -11.47
C ASN A 160 1.99 13.56 -11.18
N TYR A 161 2.14 12.86 -10.05
CA TYR A 161 3.42 12.31 -9.63
C TYR A 161 3.28 10.87 -9.18
N SER A 162 4.03 9.99 -9.85
CA SER A 162 4.21 8.62 -9.41
C SER A 162 5.68 8.20 -9.50
N ALA A 163 6.08 7.33 -8.59
CA ALA A 163 7.37 6.66 -8.63
C ALA A 163 7.15 5.19 -9.02
N VAL A 164 7.95 4.70 -9.95
CA VAL A 164 7.92 3.30 -10.40
C VAL A 164 9.22 2.64 -9.96
N SER A 165 9.13 1.43 -9.43
CA SER A 165 10.29 0.61 -9.14
C SER A 165 9.94 -0.88 -9.17
N GLN A 166 10.88 -1.73 -8.74
CA GLN A 166 10.76 -3.18 -8.75
C GLN A 166 11.34 -3.75 -7.46
N LEU A 167 10.67 -4.75 -6.89
CA LEU A 167 11.20 -5.57 -5.79
C LEU A 167 11.72 -6.91 -6.33
N THR A 168 12.83 -7.37 -5.78
CA THR A 168 13.52 -8.62 -6.14
C THR A 168 13.65 -9.50 -4.91
N PHE A 169 14.07 -10.75 -5.10
CA PHE A 169 14.07 -11.78 -4.05
C PHE A 169 15.47 -12.37 -3.87
N ASN A 170 15.79 -12.76 -2.64
CA ASN A 170 17.05 -13.40 -2.24
C ASN A 170 16.89 -14.92 -2.12
#